data_AF-A0ABD3Q694-F1
#
_entry.id   AF-A0ABD3Q694-F1
#
_cell.length_a   1.000
_cell.length_b   1.000
_cell.length_c   1.000
_cell.angle_alpha   90.00
_cell.angle_beta   90.00
_cell.angle_gamma   90.00
#
_symmetry.space_group_name_H-M   'P 1'
#
loop_
_entity.id
_entity.type
_entity.pdbx_description
1 polymer ?
#
loop_
_entity_poly.entity_id
_entity_poly.type
_entity_poly.pdbx_seq_one_letter_code
_entity_poly.pdbx_strand_id
1 'polypeptide(L)'
;MDAIVQFIRNALCTTKNFNLLSDTFLYDPKVTAQYYKFPSPLDQTTPLEILISVTQFYAFVSVSIAGFRMLTDGGVNKLQLIQRLMNAMSKKQDAKKKDDKKSSSEAAARRLVVESLVKEGDAATRSVFVGANVLAIGIAFFWLFANSYHVTSTDWIGGIYGLIHALTVMEVALLFLLVFMVKDASSWIRKSFQMKAFAKRISPSAVQSITVEQYTWMVDGWAPFWTKGSADHGAEDKMLEKEEEAVAVQIAAFSKKIGSDVSERIVHESKIALFEGYREYIYLLLNFFAFYGYMVCILVFYFQDEESQPAYIRAMLFYLPNGDADWLGNAVGDFAWTVEPIVILTSPLIANAMKPKKLKAKVA
;
A
#
# COMPACT_ATOMS: atom_id res chain seq x y z
N MET A 1 -7.41 -3.30 3.18
CA MET A 1 -8.66 -3.24 3.98
C MET A 1 -9.64 -2.34 3.24
N ASP A 2 -10.94 -2.62 3.33
CA ASP A 2 -11.96 -1.69 2.85
C ASP A 2 -11.89 -0.38 3.63
N ALA A 3 -11.68 0.74 2.95
CA ALA A 3 -11.53 2.06 3.58
C ALA A 3 -12.76 2.43 4.43
N ILE A 4 -13.95 1.98 4.05
CA ILE A 4 -15.18 2.21 4.83
C ILE A 4 -15.12 1.48 6.17
N VAL A 5 -14.69 0.20 6.16
CA VAL A 5 -14.57 -0.57 7.40
C VAL A 5 -13.46 -0.02 8.29
N GLN A 6 -12.34 0.43 7.69
CA GLN A 6 -11.27 1.11 8.42
C GLN A 6 -11.79 2.38 9.09
N PHE A 7 -12.54 3.22 8.36
CA PHE A 7 -13.14 4.44 8.90
C PHE A 7 -14.07 4.12 10.09
N ILE A 8 -15.00 3.17 9.91
CA ILE A 8 -15.94 2.80 10.97
C ILE A 8 -15.20 2.30 12.22
N ARG A 9 -14.23 1.39 12.05
CA ARG A 9 -13.42 0.86 13.17
C ARG A 9 -12.77 2.00 13.96
N ASN A 10 -12.01 2.85 13.29
CA ASN A 10 -11.21 3.87 13.95
C ASN A 10 -12.10 4.99 14.52
N ALA A 11 -13.23 5.29 13.88
CA ALA A 11 -14.22 6.22 14.43
C ALA A 11 -14.88 5.69 15.71
N LEU A 12 -15.15 4.38 15.79
CA LEU A 12 -15.65 3.74 17.02
C LEU A 12 -14.60 3.74 18.12
N CYS A 13 -13.33 3.44 17.82
CA CYS A 13 -12.23 3.55 18.78
C CYS A 13 -12.04 5.00 19.27
N THR A 14 -12.09 5.98 18.36
CA THR A 14 -12.06 7.40 18.67
C THR A 14 -13.23 7.79 19.60
N THR A 15 -14.45 7.34 19.28
CA THR A 15 -15.64 7.53 20.12
C THR A 15 -15.40 7.02 21.53
N LYS A 16 -14.83 5.80 21.65
CA LYS A 16 -14.45 5.19 22.93
C LYS A 16 -13.41 6.03 23.69
N ASN A 17 -12.30 6.41 23.05
CA ASN A 17 -11.21 7.13 23.71
C ASN A 17 -11.61 8.51 24.20
N PHE A 18 -12.44 9.22 23.44
CA PHE A 18 -12.97 10.52 23.84
C PHE A 18 -14.20 10.41 24.74
N ASN A 19 -14.61 9.19 25.10
CA ASN A 19 -15.78 8.90 25.92
C ASN A 19 -17.05 9.60 25.38
N LEU A 20 -17.15 9.68 24.05
CA LEU A 20 -18.31 10.27 23.39
C LEU A 20 -19.49 9.31 23.53
N LEU A 21 -20.67 9.82 23.89
CA LEU A 21 -21.89 9.05 24.10
C LEU A 21 -21.84 8.10 25.33
N SER A 22 -21.05 8.45 26.35
CA SER A 22 -20.88 7.63 27.57
C SER A 22 -22.16 7.40 28.36
N ASP A 23 -23.15 8.26 28.20
CA ASP A 23 -24.47 8.20 28.82
C ASP A 23 -25.47 7.31 28.05
N THR A 24 -25.05 6.71 26.95
CA THR A 24 -25.89 5.87 26.09
C THR A 24 -25.70 4.38 26.35
N PHE A 25 -26.61 3.56 25.78
CA PHE A 25 -26.54 2.10 25.86
C PHE A 25 -25.24 1.50 25.32
N LEU A 26 -24.48 2.25 24.50
CA LEU A 26 -23.22 1.79 23.90
C LEU A 26 -22.13 1.49 24.92
N TYR A 27 -22.19 2.08 26.12
CA TYR A 27 -21.23 1.89 27.20
C TYR A 27 -21.75 1.03 28.36
N ASP A 28 -22.99 0.55 28.30
CA ASP A 28 -23.57 -0.27 29.36
C ASP A 28 -23.38 -1.77 29.07
N PRO A 29 -22.49 -2.48 29.80
CA PRO A 29 -22.29 -3.92 29.60
C PRO A 29 -23.54 -4.75 29.94
N LYS A 30 -24.48 -4.22 30.73
CA LYS A 30 -25.74 -4.91 31.03
C LYS A 30 -26.57 -5.12 29.78
N VAL A 31 -26.45 -4.25 28.78
CA VAL A 31 -27.15 -4.39 27.49
C VAL A 31 -26.65 -5.63 26.76
N THR A 32 -25.34 -5.85 26.72
CA THR A 32 -24.75 -7.08 26.17
C THR A 32 -25.22 -8.31 26.95
N ALA A 33 -25.21 -8.22 28.29
CA ALA A 33 -25.55 -9.33 29.18
C ALA A 33 -27.02 -9.80 29.04
N GLN A 34 -27.91 -9.00 28.47
CA GLN A 34 -29.29 -9.40 28.16
C GLN A 34 -29.36 -10.48 27.08
N TYR A 35 -28.39 -10.52 26.16
CA TYR A 35 -28.38 -11.44 25.02
C TYR A 35 -27.55 -12.70 25.29
N TYR A 36 -26.49 -12.59 26.08
CA TYR A 36 -25.62 -13.71 26.42
C TYR A 36 -24.92 -13.50 27.76
N LYS A 37 -24.87 -14.55 28.60
CA LYS A 37 -24.18 -14.50 29.89
C LYS A 37 -22.73 -14.93 29.73
N PHE A 38 -21.85 -13.96 29.47
CA PHE A 38 -20.41 -14.19 29.41
C PHE A 38 -19.82 -14.53 30.79
N PRO A 39 -18.74 -15.33 30.85
CA PRO A 39 -17.97 -15.49 32.08
C PRO A 39 -17.15 -14.22 32.35
N SER A 40 -16.84 -13.93 33.62
CA SER A 40 -15.89 -12.86 33.96
C SER A 40 -14.50 -13.16 33.38
N PRO A 41 -13.79 -12.18 32.79
CA PRO A 41 -14.13 -10.75 32.68
C PRO A 41 -14.89 -10.33 31.39
N LEU A 42 -15.28 -11.28 30.53
CA LEU A 42 -15.97 -10.98 29.26
C LEU A 42 -17.36 -10.35 29.49
N ASP A 43 -17.94 -10.51 30.67
CA ASP A 43 -19.19 -9.86 31.09
C ASP A 43 -19.11 -8.34 31.20
N GLN A 44 -17.91 -7.76 31.10
CA GLN A 44 -17.68 -6.32 31.03
C GLN A 44 -17.75 -5.75 29.60
N THR A 45 -17.94 -6.60 28.59
CA THR A 45 -17.94 -6.19 27.19
C THR A 45 -19.15 -5.31 26.86
N THR A 46 -18.92 -4.08 26.42
CA THR A 46 -20.00 -3.14 26.04
C THR A 46 -20.47 -3.35 24.58
N PRO A 47 -21.67 -2.86 24.21
CA PRO A 47 -22.10 -2.89 22.81
C PRO A 47 -21.13 -2.17 21.85
N LEU A 48 -20.51 -1.06 22.28
CA LEU A 48 -19.47 -0.38 21.50
C LEU A 48 -18.27 -1.29 21.23
N GLU A 49 -17.80 -2.02 22.25
CA GLU A 49 -16.68 -2.95 22.12
C GLU A 49 -17.01 -4.13 21.20
N ILE A 50 -18.27 -4.59 21.16
CA ILE A 50 -18.72 -5.59 20.18
C ILE A 50 -18.62 -5.04 18.74
N LEU A 51 -19.03 -3.79 18.51
CA LEU A 51 -18.92 -3.19 17.16
C LEU A 51 -17.45 -3.03 16.74
N ILE A 52 -16.60 -2.60 17.68
CA ILE A 52 -15.15 -2.51 17.48
C ILE A 52 -14.59 -3.90 17.17
N SER A 53 -14.95 -4.93 17.93
CA SER A 53 -14.43 -6.28 17.75
C SER A 53 -14.79 -6.86 16.38
N VAL A 54 -16.02 -6.68 15.89
CA VAL A 54 -16.42 -7.15 14.55
C VAL A 54 -15.54 -6.54 13.46
N THR A 55 -15.27 -5.22 13.56
CA THR A 55 -14.43 -4.53 12.57
C THR A 55 -12.94 -4.88 12.72
N GLN A 56 -12.44 -5.16 13.93
CA GLN A 56 -11.10 -5.69 14.16
C GLN A 56 -10.95 -7.13 13.65
N PHE A 57 -11.98 -7.97 13.76
CA PHE A 57 -11.95 -9.32 13.19
C PHE A 57 -11.94 -9.28 11.66
N TYR A 58 -12.73 -8.38 11.07
CA TYR A 58 -12.64 -8.12 9.63
C TYR A 58 -11.22 -7.64 9.24
N ALA A 59 -10.58 -6.81 10.07
CA ALA A 59 -9.19 -6.41 9.86
C ALA A 59 -8.24 -7.59 9.84
N PHE A 60 -8.34 -8.46 10.85
CA PHE A 60 -7.56 -9.68 10.94
C PHE A 60 -7.67 -10.52 9.66
N VAL A 61 -8.89 -10.82 9.21
CA VAL A 61 -9.10 -11.65 8.02
C VAL A 61 -8.63 -10.95 6.75
N SER A 62 -9.10 -9.73 6.50
CA SER A 62 -8.88 -9.04 5.23
C SER A 62 -7.43 -8.61 5.02
N VAL A 63 -6.75 -8.14 6.08
CA VAL A 63 -5.34 -7.71 6.01
C VAL A 63 -4.42 -8.92 5.93
N SER A 64 -4.70 -10.00 6.65
CA SER A 64 -3.92 -11.24 6.53
C SER A 64 -4.02 -11.84 5.13
N ILE A 65 -5.22 -11.91 4.54
CA ILE A 65 -5.40 -12.39 3.17
C ILE A 65 -4.67 -11.48 2.16
N ALA A 66 -4.73 -10.16 2.35
CA ALA A 66 -4.02 -9.22 1.49
C ALA A 66 -2.50 -9.41 1.57
N GLY A 67 -1.94 -9.48 2.78
CA GLY A 67 -0.51 -9.73 3.00
C GLY A 67 -0.06 -11.06 2.40
N PHE A 68 -0.84 -12.12 2.60
CA PHE A 68 -0.57 -13.43 2.02
C PHE A 68 -0.57 -13.40 0.48
N ARG A 69 -1.58 -12.80 -0.15
CA ARG A 69 -1.64 -12.67 -1.63
C ARG A 69 -0.51 -11.82 -2.20
N MET A 70 -0.11 -10.76 -1.50
CA MET A 70 1.05 -9.95 -1.91
C MET A 70 2.34 -10.77 -1.87
N LEU A 71 2.49 -11.62 -0.84
CA LEU A 71 3.64 -12.50 -0.69
C LEU A 71 3.65 -13.60 -1.75
N THR A 72 2.52 -14.26 -2.00
CA THR A 72 2.43 -15.38 -2.95
C THR A 72 2.32 -14.90 -4.39
N ASP A 73 1.20 -14.26 -4.74
CA ASP A 73 0.80 -13.99 -6.13
C ASP A 73 1.60 -12.80 -6.67
N GLY A 74 1.72 -11.74 -5.87
CA GLY A 74 2.50 -10.55 -6.22
C GLY A 74 4.00 -10.75 -6.10
N GLY A 75 4.44 -11.71 -5.28
CA GLY A 75 5.84 -11.93 -4.92
C GLY A 75 6.41 -13.21 -5.53
N VAL A 76 6.28 -14.32 -4.80
CA VAL A 76 6.93 -15.60 -5.14
C VAL A 76 6.57 -16.11 -6.52
N ASN A 77 5.27 -16.20 -6.84
CA ASN A 77 4.78 -16.74 -8.12
C ASN A 77 5.24 -15.85 -9.29
N LYS A 78 5.19 -14.54 -9.09
CA LYS A 78 5.64 -13.56 -10.08
C LYS A 78 7.15 -13.62 -10.31
N LEU A 79 7.96 -13.77 -9.26
CA LEU A 79 9.41 -13.97 -9.39
C LEU A 79 9.75 -15.24 -10.18
N GLN A 80 9.05 -16.34 -9.90
CA GLN A 80 9.24 -17.59 -10.63
C GLN A 80 8.89 -17.43 -12.12
N LEU A 81 7.77 -16.76 -12.43
CA LEU A 81 7.40 -16.45 -13.80
C LEU A 81 8.48 -15.62 -14.49
N ILE A 82 8.93 -14.52 -13.88
CA ILE A 82 9.96 -13.64 -14.45
C ILE A 82 11.26 -14.42 -14.70
N GLN A 83 11.68 -15.27 -13.77
CA GLN A 83 12.86 -16.11 -13.95
C GLN A 83 12.72 -17.06 -15.15
N ARG A 84 11.54 -17.68 -15.35
CA ARG A 84 11.27 -18.50 -16.54
C ARG A 84 11.37 -17.69 -17.83
N LEU A 85 10.77 -16.50 -17.86
CA LEU A 85 10.77 -15.61 -19.03
C LEU A 85 12.20 -15.13 -19.36
N MET A 86 12.98 -14.75 -18.36
CA MET A 86 14.39 -14.37 -18.53
C MET A 86 15.23 -15.53 -19.09
N ASN A 87 15.02 -16.76 -18.59
CA ASN A 87 15.69 -17.95 -19.10
C ASN A 87 15.28 -18.26 -20.55
N ALA A 88 14.00 -18.12 -20.88
CA ALA A 88 13.49 -18.30 -22.24
C ALA A 88 14.13 -17.31 -23.23
N MET A 89 14.21 -16.03 -22.85
CA MET A 89 14.87 -15.01 -23.67
C MET A 89 16.38 -15.25 -23.85
N SER A 90 17.07 -15.74 -22.82
CA SER A 90 18.49 -16.08 -22.92
C SER A 90 18.72 -17.22 -23.91
N LYS A 91 17.92 -18.29 -23.82
CA LYS A 91 17.99 -19.43 -24.76
C LYS A 91 17.77 -19.01 -26.21
N LYS A 92 16.79 -18.12 -26.46
CA LYS A 92 16.53 -17.57 -27.81
C LYS A 92 17.70 -16.75 -28.34
N GLN A 93 18.42 -16.03 -27.47
CA GLN A 93 19.58 -15.24 -27.87
C GLN A 93 20.74 -16.12 -28.34
N ASP A 94 20.99 -17.22 -27.64
CA ASP A 94 22.05 -18.15 -28.02
C ASP A 94 21.71 -18.91 -29.31
N ALA A 95 20.43 -19.22 -29.55
CA ALA A 95 19.97 -19.83 -30.79
C ALA A 95 20.04 -18.89 -32.01
N LYS A 96 19.79 -17.58 -31.83
CA LYS A 96 19.72 -16.59 -32.93
C LYS A 96 21.04 -15.90 -33.26
N LYS A 97 22.16 -16.26 -32.62
CA LYS A 97 23.51 -15.69 -32.91
C LYS A 97 24.02 -15.95 -34.34
N LYS A 98 23.28 -16.67 -35.19
CA LYS A 98 23.78 -17.11 -36.50
C LYS A 98 23.33 -16.34 -37.75
N ASP A 99 22.27 -15.52 -37.78
CA ASP A 99 21.88 -14.96 -39.11
C ASP A 99 21.12 -13.62 -39.25
N ASP A 100 20.66 -12.89 -38.23
CA ASP A 100 19.77 -11.73 -38.49
C ASP A 100 20.27 -10.35 -38.05
N LYS A 101 20.35 -9.44 -39.02
CA LYS A 101 20.47 -7.98 -38.84
C LYS A 101 19.10 -7.44 -38.42
N LYS A 102 18.72 -7.64 -37.16
CA LYS A 102 17.44 -7.15 -36.61
C LYS A 102 17.26 -5.64 -36.84
N SER A 103 16.03 -5.22 -37.08
CA SER A 103 15.71 -3.79 -37.21
C SER A 103 16.00 -3.04 -35.90
N SER A 104 16.33 -1.75 -35.98
CA SER A 104 16.63 -0.95 -34.78
C SER A 104 15.44 -0.91 -33.80
N SER A 105 14.20 -0.91 -34.31
CA SER A 105 12.97 -0.98 -33.50
C SER A 105 12.82 -2.31 -32.75
N GLU A 106 13.17 -3.44 -33.37
CA GLU A 106 13.16 -4.75 -32.69
C GLU A 106 14.20 -4.84 -31.58
N ALA A 107 15.40 -4.28 -31.81
CA ALA A 107 16.44 -4.21 -30.79
C ALA A 107 16.00 -3.36 -29.58
N ALA A 108 15.39 -2.19 -29.85
CA ALA A 108 14.82 -1.34 -28.81
C ALA A 108 13.67 -2.02 -28.07
N ALA A 109 12.75 -2.68 -28.77
CA ALA A 109 11.62 -3.40 -28.17
C ALA A 109 12.09 -4.51 -27.23
N ARG A 110 13.04 -5.33 -27.67
CA ARG A 110 13.63 -6.38 -26.84
C ARG A 110 14.29 -5.81 -25.59
N ARG A 111 15.03 -4.69 -25.71
CA ARG A 111 15.61 -3.99 -24.55
C ARG A 111 14.52 -3.55 -23.56
N LEU A 112 13.43 -2.94 -24.03
CA LEU A 112 12.33 -2.50 -23.17
C LEU A 112 11.62 -3.67 -22.48
N VAL A 113 11.44 -4.81 -23.16
CA VAL A 113 10.85 -6.03 -22.56
C VAL A 113 11.76 -6.57 -21.46
N VAL A 114 13.08 -6.63 -21.68
CA VAL A 114 14.03 -7.06 -20.65
C VAL A 114 14.05 -6.10 -19.47
N GLU A 115 14.13 -4.77 -19.72
CA GLU A 115 14.07 -3.75 -18.66
C GLU A 115 12.75 -3.84 -17.86
N SER A 116 11.62 -4.11 -18.54
CA SER A 116 10.32 -4.33 -17.90
C SER A 116 10.34 -5.56 -16.99
N LEU A 117 10.87 -6.69 -17.45
CA LEU A 117 10.96 -7.92 -16.65
C LEU A 117 11.83 -7.73 -15.40
N VAL A 118 12.97 -7.04 -15.52
CA VAL A 118 13.84 -6.73 -14.37
C VAL A 118 13.09 -5.84 -13.36
N LYS A 119 12.44 -4.77 -13.85
CA LYS A 119 11.67 -3.86 -13.00
C LYS A 119 10.51 -4.57 -12.29
N GLU A 120 9.80 -5.45 -12.99
CA GLU A 120 8.74 -6.27 -12.39
C GLU A 120 9.30 -7.28 -11.38
N GLY A 121 10.56 -7.71 -11.53
CA GLY A 121 11.27 -8.55 -10.56
C GLY A 121 11.57 -7.81 -9.27
N ASP A 122 12.02 -6.55 -9.38
CA ASP A 122 12.20 -5.66 -8.22
C ASP A 122 10.88 -5.40 -7.51
N ALA A 123 9.81 -5.15 -8.27
CA ALA A 123 8.46 -4.95 -7.73
C ALA A 123 7.91 -6.21 -7.03
N ALA A 124 8.18 -7.40 -7.58
CA ALA A 124 7.79 -8.66 -6.97
C ALA A 124 8.57 -8.94 -5.68
N THR A 125 9.89 -8.70 -5.66
CA THR A 125 10.72 -8.79 -4.46
C THR A 125 10.21 -7.87 -3.36
N ARG A 126 9.88 -6.63 -3.73
CA ARG A 126 9.24 -5.68 -2.80
C ARG A 126 7.90 -6.20 -2.29
N SER A 127 7.08 -6.82 -3.15
CA SER A 127 5.78 -7.37 -2.77
C SER A 127 5.90 -8.51 -1.75
N VAL A 128 6.94 -9.34 -1.82
CA VAL A 128 7.26 -10.32 -0.76
C VAL A 128 7.50 -9.63 0.58
N PHE A 129 8.36 -8.61 0.58
CA PHE A 129 8.73 -7.91 1.80
C PHE A 129 7.56 -7.12 2.41
N VAL A 130 6.85 -6.34 1.59
CA VAL A 130 5.65 -5.60 2.03
C VAL A 130 4.56 -6.58 2.46
N GLY A 131 4.34 -7.65 1.70
CA GLY A 131 3.35 -8.69 2.01
C GLY A 131 3.59 -9.38 3.34
N ALA A 132 4.86 -9.68 3.69
CA ALA A 132 5.21 -10.25 4.99
C ALA A 132 4.86 -9.30 6.16
N ASN A 133 5.18 -8.01 6.04
CA ASN A 133 4.85 -7.00 7.05
C ASN A 133 3.33 -6.81 7.18
N VAL A 134 2.61 -6.72 6.05
CA VAL A 134 1.14 -6.63 6.03
C VAL A 134 0.50 -7.87 6.65
N LEU A 135 1.02 -9.07 6.39
CA LEU A 135 0.53 -10.30 7.00
C LEU A 135 0.74 -10.31 8.52
N ALA A 136 1.91 -9.87 8.99
CA ALA A 136 2.20 -9.75 10.41
C ALA A 136 1.22 -8.79 11.12
N ILE A 137 0.97 -7.61 10.52
CA ILE A 137 -0.04 -6.66 11.00
C ILE A 137 -1.44 -7.30 11.00
N GLY A 138 -1.80 -8.00 9.92
CA GLY A 138 -3.06 -8.71 9.80
C GLY A 138 -3.26 -9.70 10.94
N ILE A 139 -2.28 -10.55 11.22
CA ILE A 139 -2.35 -11.55 12.30
C ILE A 139 -2.46 -10.88 13.66
N ALA A 140 -1.73 -9.80 13.91
CA ALA A 140 -1.75 -9.09 15.19
C ALA A 140 -3.12 -8.49 15.55
N PHE A 141 -3.96 -8.14 14.56
CA PHE A 141 -5.34 -7.72 14.81
C PHE A 141 -6.19 -8.76 15.57
N PHE A 142 -5.79 -10.04 15.58
CA PHE A 142 -6.43 -11.05 16.42
C PHE A 142 -6.38 -10.71 17.91
N TRP A 143 -5.27 -10.18 18.40
CA TRP A 143 -5.15 -9.78 19.82
C TRP A 143 -5.98 -8.54 20.12
N LEU A 144 -6.09 -7.59 19.18
CA LEU A 144 -6.97 -6.44 19.32
C LEU A 144 -8.45 -6.86 19.38
N PHE A 145 -8.86 -7.79 18.50
CA PHE A 145 -10.17 -8.40 18.53
C PHE A 145 -10.46 -9.06 19.89
N ALA A 146 -9.52 -9.87 20.38
CA ALA A 146 -9.67 -10.54 21.67
C ALA A 146 -9.68 -9.55 22.85
N ASN A 147 -8.92 -8.46 22.75
CA ASN A 147 -8.90 -7.39 23.75
C ASN A 147 -10.25 -6.69 23.87
N SER A 148 -10.98 -6.51 22.76
CA SER A 148 -12.34 -5.94 22.80
C SER A 148 -13.35 -6.82 23.56
N TYR A 149 -13.03 -8.08 23.81
CA TYR A 149 -13.80 -8.98 24.68
C TYR A 149 -13.19 -9.15 26.08
N HIS A 150 -12.18 -8.34 26.45
CA HIS A 150 -11.45 -8.48 27.72
C HIS A 150 -10.74 -9.83 27.89
N VAL A 151 -10.52 -10.59 26.81
CA VAL A 151 -9.83 -11.90 26.87
C VAL A 151 -8.36 -11.71 27.27
N THR A 152 -7.75 -10.59 26.90
CA THR A 152 -6.38 -10.18 27.28
C THR A 152 -6.22 -9.84 28.76
N SER A 153 -7.32 -9.64 29.49
CA SER A 153 -7.32 -9.58 30.95
C SER A 153 -7.16 -10.96 31.60
N THR A 154 -7.12 -12.02 30.78
CA THR A 154 -6.86 -13.41 31.18
C THR A 154 -5.60 -13.93 30.51
N ASP A 155 -5.01 -15.01 31.02
CA ASP A 155 -3.81 -15.61 30.43
C ASP A 155 -4.09 -16.52 29.21
N TRP A 156 -5.34 -16.65 28.73
CA TRP A 156 -5.72 -17.63 27.69
C TRP A 156 -4.96 -17.47 26.37
N ILE A 157 -4.56 -16.25 26.03
CA ILE A 157 -3.81 -15.91 24.81
C ILE A 157 -2.53 -15.11 25.12
N GLY A 158 -1.97 -15.31 26.32
CA GLY A 158 -0.81 -14.58 26.83
C GLY A 158 -1.13 -13.24 27.50
N GLY A 159 -2.41 -12.96 27.76
CA GLY A 159 -2.87 -11.78 28.47
C GLY A 159 -2.43 -10.44 27.87
N ILE A 160 -2.23 -9.45 28.74
CA ILE A 160 -1.79 -8.11 28.33
C ILE A 160 -0.42 -8.13 27.64
N TYR A 161 0.48 -9.02 28.05
CA TYR A 161 1.77 -9.21 27.37
C TYR A 161 1.60 -9.67 25.93
N GLY A 162 0.69 -10.61 25.68
CA GLY A 162 0.34 -11.07 24.33
C GLY A 162 -0.14 -9.91 23.45
N LEU A 163 -1.00 -9.04 23.99
CA LEU A 163 -1.48 -7.85 23.30
C LEU A 163 -0.34 -6.87 22.98
N ILE A 164 0.49 -6.54 23.96
CA ILE A 164 1.60 -5.59 23.79
C ILE A 164 2.64 -6.14 22.82
N HIS A 165 2.92 -7.43 22.84
CA HIS A 165 3.79 -8.07 21.84
C HIS A 165 3.19 -8.03 20.44
N ALA A 166 1.88 -8.26 20.30
CA ALA A 166 1.20 -8.12 19.02
C ALA A 166 1.28 -6.68 18.49
N LEU A 167 1.04 -5.68 19.35
CA LEU A 167 1.22 -4.27 19.01
C LEU A 167 2.68 -3.96 18.63
N THR A 168 3.65 -4.51 19.35
CA THR A 168 5.08 -4.35 19.02
C THR A 168 5.40 -4.91 17.64
N VAL A 169 4.85 -6.08 17.28
CA VAL A 169 4.99 -6.65 15.94
C VAL A 169 4.35 -5.74 14.87
N MET A 170 3.17 -5.18 15.16
CA MET A 170 2.52 -4.21 14.27
C MET A 170 3.40 -2.97 14.05
N GLU A 171 3.93 -2.38 15.12
CA GLU A 171 4.75 -1.17 15.04
C GLU A 171 6.08 -1.42 14.31
N VAL A 172 6.75 -2.55 14.56
CA VAL A 172 7.96 -2.92 13.82
C VAL A 172 7.65 -3.09 12.33
N ALA A 173 6.53 -3.75 11.99
CA ALA A 173 6.12 -3.91 10.60
C ALA A 173 5.75 -2.56 9.96
N LEU A 174 5.04 -1.68 10.67
CA LEU A 174 4.68 -0.35 10.22
C LEU A 174 5.91 0.52 9.98
N LEU A 175 6.94 0.44 10.82
CA LEU A 175 8.20 1.17 10.61
C LEU A 175 8.79 0.89 9.23
N PHE A 176 8.81 -0.37 8.81
CA PHE A 176 9.27 -0.73 7.47
C PHE A 176 8.36 -0.17 6.37
N LEU A 177 7.05 -0.22 6.56
CA LEU A 177 6.09 0.33 5.61
C LEU A 177 6.23 1.85 5.47
N LEU A 178 6.44 2.58 6.57
CA LEU A 178 6.70 4.03 6.56
C LEU A 178 7.92 4.39 5.70
N VAL A 179 9.01 3.62 5.78
CA VAL A 179 10.19 3.81 4.91
C VAL A 179 9.82 3.66 3.43
N PHE A 180 8.97 2.70 3.09
CA PHE A 180 8.49 2.53 1.71
C PHE A 180 7.56 3.66 1.28
N MET A 181 6.70 4.17 2.16
CA MET A 181 5.83 5.31 1.88
C MET A 181 6.65 6.58 1.54
N VAL A 182 7.74 6.85 2.27
CA VAL A 182 8.67 7.95 1.93
C VAL A 182 9.26 7.77 0.53
N LYS A 183 9.70 6.55 0.20
CA LYS A 183 10.27 6.22 -1.11
C LYS A 183 9.23 6.39 -2.23
N ASP A 184 8.01 5.95 -2.02
CA ASP A 184 6.92 6.05 -2.99
C ASP A 184 6.51 7.50 -3.24
N ALA A 185 6.29 8.28 -2.18
CA ALA A 185 5.94 9.69 -2.29
C ALA A 185 7.02 10.46 -3.08
N SER A 186 8.28 10.23 -2.74
CA SER A 186 9.43 10.81 -3.45
C SER A 186 9.52 10.36 -4.92
N SER A 187 9.21 9.09 -5.18
CA SER A 187 9.21 8.53 -6.54
C SER A 187 8.15 9.17 -7.42
N TRP A 188 6.93 9.38 -6.91
CA TRP A 188 5.84 10.04 -7.63
C TRP A 188 6.15 11.49 -8.01
N ILE A 189 6.71 12.26 -7.07
CA ILE A 189 7.13 13.64 -7.35
C ILE A 189 8.22 13.68 -8.42
N ARG A 190 9.23 12.81 -8.30
CA ARG A 190 10.32 12.72 -9.28
C ARG A 190 9.80 12.32 -10.66
N LYS A 191 8.90 11.34 -10.71
CA LYS A 191 8.22 10.89 -11.94
C LYS A 191 7.48 12.05 -12.59
N SER A 192 6.76 12.88 -11.84
CA SER A 192 6.10 14.07 -12.38
C SER A 192 7.08 15.01 -13.09
N PHE A 193 8.20 15.36 -12.44
CA PHE A 193 9.20 16.24 -13.05
C PHE A 193 9.86 15.62 -14.29
N GLN A 194 10.16 14.32 -14.24
CA GLN A 194 10.72 13.57 -15.37
C GLN A 194 9.74 13.52 -16.55
N MET A 195 8.45 13.26 -16.31
CA MET A 195 7.40 13.26 -17.33
C MET A 195 7.29 14.64 -18.00
N LYS A 196 7.26 15.72 -17.20
CA LYS A 196 7.17 17.09 -17.71
C LYS A 196 8.41 17.48 -18.52
N ALA A 197 9.61 17.04 -18.10
CA ALA A 197 10.84 17.27 -18.85
C ALA A 197 10.88 16.45 -20.15
N PHE A 198 10.43 15.20 -20.10
CA PHE A 198 10.36 14.30 -21.25
C PHE A 198 9.39 14.82 -22.31
N ALA A 199 8.18 15.23 -21.93
CA ALA A 199 7.19 15.79 -22.85
C ALA A 199 7.68 17.02 -23.63
N LYS A 200 8.64 17.78 -23.07
CA LYS A 200 9.26 18.93 -23.75
C LYS A 200 10.37 18.54 -24.74
N ARG A 201 10.99 17.38 -24.55
CA ARG A 201 12.19 16.94 -25.29
C ARG A 201 11.91 15.81 -26.27
N ILE A 202 10.75 15.17 -26.15
CA ILE A 202 10.38 14.00 -26.93
C ILE A 202 10.37 14.35 -28.42
N SER A 203 11.05 13.54 -29.22
CA SER A 203 11.14 13.69 -30.67
C SER A 203 11.26 12.32 -31.33
N PRO A 204 10.85 12.16 -32.60
CA PRO A 204 10.89 10.88 -33.29
C PRO A 204 12.29 10.22 -33.30
N SER A 205 13.36 11.03 -33.39
CA SER A 205 14.74 10.55 -33.37
C SER A 205 15.20 9.99 -32.01
N ALA A 206 14.55 10.37 -30.91
CA ALA A 206 14.92 9.93 -29.56
C ALA A 206 14.22 8.63 -29.12
N VAL A 207 13.26 8.13 -29.90
CA VAL A 207 12.39 7.00 -29.53
C VAL A 207 13.17 5.70 -29.33
N GLN A 208 14.27 5.48 -30.06
CA GLN A 208 15.07 4.25 -29.93
C GLN A 208 15.81 4.13 -28.58
N SER A 209 16.07 5.26 -27.93
CA SER A 209 16.83 5.34 -26.67
C SER A 209 15.95 5.53 -25.42
N ILE A 210 14.63 5.40 -25.54
CA ILE A 210 13.73 5.59 -24.39
C ILE A 210 13.88 4.47 -23.35
N THR A 211 13.61 4.80 -22.09
CA THR A 211 13.49 3.82 -20.99
C THR A 211 12.11 3.16 -20.97
N VAL A 212 11.95 2.07 -20.23
CA VAL A 212 10.63 1.44 -20.01
C VAL A 212 9.60 2.40 -19.40
N GLU A 213 9.99 3.29 -18.48
CA GLU A 213 9.10 4.32 -17.91
C GLU A 213 8.61 5.27 -18.99
N GLN A 214 9.52 5.82 -19.78
CA GLN A 214 9.17 6.73 -20.88
C GLN A 214 8.24 6.07 -21.88
N TYR A 215 8.46 4.79 -22.20
CA TYR A 215 7.57 4.03 -23.08
C TYR A 215 6.16 3.90 -22.47
N THR A 216 6.04 3.59 -21.18
CA THR A 216 4.73 3.53 -20.49
C THR A 216 4.00 4.88 -20.45
N TRP A 217 4.70 6.01 -20.52
CA TRP A 217 4.06 7.33 -20.65
C TRP A 217 3.55 7.59 -22.07
N MET A 218 4.21 7.01 -23.08
CA MET A 218 3.85 7.15 -24.48
C MET A 218 2.73 6.21 -24.91
N VAL A 219 2.67 5.00 -24.36
CA VAL A 219 1.65 4.00 -24.69
C VAL A 219 0.65 3.89 -23.55
N ASP A 220 -0.55 4.39 -23.80
CA ASP A 220 -1.65 4.29 -22.84
C ASP A 220 -2.04 2.82 -22.65
N GLY A 221 -2.12 2.40 -21.38
CA GLY A 221 -2.59 1.06 -21.01
C GLY A 221 -1.67 -0.11 -21.36
N TRP A 222 -0.37 0.09 -21.64
CA TRP A 222 0.54 -1.05 -21.81
C TRP A 222 0.66 -1.84 -20.50
N ALA A 223 0.06 -3.02 -20.48
CA ALA A 223 0.04 -3.95 -19.36
C ALA A 223 0.49 -5.34 -19.84
N PRO A 224 1.81 -5.59 -19.91
CA PRO A 224 2.32 -6.86 -20.39
C PRO A 224 1.78 -8.05 -19.58
N PHE A 225 1.64 -9.21 -20.21
CA PHE A 225 1.02 -10.37 -19.57
C PHE A 225 1.70 -10.82 -18.25
N TRP A 226 3.01 -10.62 -18.12
CA TRP A 226 3.75 -10.98 -16.90
C TRP A 226 3.43 -10.11 -15.68
N THR A 227 2.78 -8.96 -15.86
CA THR A 227 2.38 -8.09 -14.73
C THR A 227 1.41 -8.76 -13.77
N LYS A 228 0.61 -9.73 -14.24
CA LYS A 228 -0.40 -10.46 -13.46
C LYS A 228 0.16 -11.57 -12.58
N GLY A 229 1.44 -11.96 -12.76
CA GLY A 229 2.07 -13.01 -11.96
C GLY A 229 1.65 -14.45 -12.30
N SER A 230 0.78 -14.64 -13.31
CA SER A 230 0.39 -15.95 -13.81
C SER A 230 0.36 -15.97 -15.34
N ALA A 231 0.81 -17.08 -15.92
CA ALA A 231 0.76 -17.36 -17.36
C ALA A 231 0.61 -18.86 -17.58
N ASP A 232 -0.11 -19.24 -18.63
CA ASP A 232 -0.28 -20.65 -19.00
C ASP A 232 1.07 -21.26 -19.37
N HIS A 233 1.44 -22.32 -18.67
CA HIS A 233 2.68 -23.05 -18.93
C HIS A 233 2.76 -23.51 -20.39
N GLY A 234 3.85 -23.16 -21.07
CA GLY A 234 4.09 -23.54 -22.46
C GLY A 234 3.63 -22.53 -23.51
N ALA A 235 2.87 -21.48 -23.15
CA ALA A 235 2.54 -20.37 -24.05
C ALA A 235 3.49 -19.16 -23.90
N GLU A 236 4.31 -19.14 -22.84
CA GLU A 236 5.21 -18.05 -22.45
C GLU A 236 6.10 -17.55 -23.61
N ASP A 237 6.71 -18.47 -24.37
CA ASP A 237 7.59 -18.11 -25.49
C ASP A 237 6.87 -17.35 -26.61
N LYS A 238 5.64 -17.76 -26.92
CA LYS A 238 4.80 -17.14 -27.95
C LYS A 238 4.25 -15.80 -27.46
N MET A 239 3.87 -15.73 -26.18
CA MET A 239 3.40 -14.50 -25.56
C MET A 239 4.50 -13.44 -25.50
N LEU A 240 5.74 -13.84 -25.16
CA LEU A 240 6.90 -12.93 -25.20
C LEU A 240 7.17 -12.40 -26.61
N GLU A 241 7.15 -13.25 -27.63
CA GLU A 241 7.34 -12.81 -29.02
C GLU A 241 6.26 -11.82 -29.47
N LYS A 242 5.00 -12.10 -29.12
CA LYS A 242 3.88 -11.21 -29.43
C LYS A 242 4.03 -9.85 -28.73
N GLU A 243 4.51 -9.82 -27.49
CA GLU A 243 4.79 -8.57 -26.78
C GLU A 243 5.96 -7.81 -27.41
N GLU A 244 7.07 -8.49 -27.75
CA GLU A 244 8.20 -7.86 -28.45
C GLU A 244 7.77 -7.25 -29.78
N GLU A 245 6.96 -7.96 -30.57
CA GLU A 245 6.42 -7.47 -31.84
C GLU A 245 5.49 -6.27 -31.64
N ALA A 246 4.56 -6.36 -30.67
CA ALA A 246 3.65 -5.26 -30.35
C ALA A 246 4.41 -3.98 -29.95
N VAL A 247 5.45 -4.12 -29.10
CA VAL A 247 6.31 -3.01 -28.70
C VAL A 247 7.11 -2.48 -29.90
N ALA A 248 7.65 -3.35 -30.75
CA ALA A 248 8.41 -2.93 -31.94
C ALA A 248 7.56 -2.13 -32.93
N VAL A 249 6.31 -2.53 -33.15
CA VAL A 249 5.35 -1.82 -34.00
C VAL A 249 5.08 -0.42 -33.45
N GLN A 250 4.87 -0.28 -32.14
CA GLN A 250 4.65 1.03 -31.51
C GLN A 250 5.89 1.93 -31.59
N ILE A 251 7.08 1.40 -31.29
CA ILE A 251 8.35 2.13 -31.44
C ILE A 251 8.54 2.61 -32.87
N ALA A 252 8.27 1.76 -33.85
CA ALA A 252 8.39 2.11 -35.27
C ALA A 252 7.39 3.22 -35.66
N ALA A 253 6.18 3.21 -35.10
CA ALA A 253 5.18 4.26 -35.32
C ALA A 253 5.65 5.61 -34.73
N PHE A 254 6.09 5.62 -33.47
CA PHE A 254 6.57 6.85 -32.81
C PHE A 254 7.85 7.40 -33.45
N SER A 255 8.71 6.53 -33.99
CA SER A 255 9.92 6.95 -34.71
C SER A 255 9.61 7.68 -36.01
N LYS A 256 8.39 7.54 -36.55
CA LYS A 256 7.94 8.30 -37.74
C LYS A 256 7.27 9.61 -37.34
N LYS A 257 6.39 9.58 -36.35
CA LYS A 257 5.63 10.75 -35.90
C LYS A 257 5.20 10.58 -34.45
N ILE A 258 5.41 11.63 -33.66
CA ILE A 258 4.85 11.75 -32.31
C ILE A 258 3.75 12.80 -32.38
N GLY A 259 2.52 12.41 -32.07
CA GLY A 259 1.40 13.33 -32.05
C GLY A 259 1.52 14.35 -30.91
N SER A 260 1.02 15.57 -31.12
CA SER A 260 0.99 16.61 -30.08
C SER A 260 0.14 16.18 -28.88
N ASP A 261 -0.88 15.35 -29.12
CA ASP A 261 -1.74 14.72 -28.13
C ASP A 261 -0.95 13.86 -27.12
N VAL A 262 0.11 13.17 -27.57
CA VAL A 262 0.96 12.36 -26.67
C VAL A 262 1.69 13.26 -25.67
N SER A 263 2.26 14.37 -26.15
CA SER A 263 2.99 15.29 -25.27
C SER A 263 2.06 16.01 -24.29
N GLU A 264 0.89 16.46 -24.76
CA GLU A 264 -0.14 17.07 -23.91
C GLU A 264 -0.65 16.09 -22.84
N ARG A 265 -0.88 14.82 -23.22
CA ARG A 265 -1.29 13.77 -22.29
C ARG A 265 -0.22 13.53 -21.23
N ILE A 266 1.05 13.40 -21.60
CA ILE A 266 2.16 13.20 -20.64
C ILE A 266 2.24 14.39 -19.66
N VAL A 267 2.07 15.62 -20.15
CA VAL A 267 2.03 16.81 -19.28
C VAL A 267 0.83 16.74 -18.33
N HIS A 268 -0.33 16.32 -18.79
CA HIS A 268 -1.50 16.16 -17.93
C HIS A 268 -1.29 15.07 -16.86
N GLU A 269 -0.82 13.88 -17.25
CA GLU A 269 -0.49 12.80 -16.33
C GLU A 269 0.61 13.19 -15.34
N SER A 270 1.55 14.05 -15.73
CA SER A 270 2.57 14.57 -14.80
C SER A 270 1.95 15.36 -13.65
N LYS A 271 0.85 16.10 -13.89
CA LYS A 271 0.14 16.84 -12.84
C LYS A 271 -0.58 15.89 -11.89
N ILE A 272 -1.18 14.82 -12.43
CA ILE A 272 -1.78 13.76 -11.61
C ILE A 272 -0.71 13.09 -10.76
N ALA A 273 0.44 12.70 -11.35
CA ALA A 273 1.56 12.11 -10.62
C ALA A 273 2.08 13.00 -9.47
N LEU A 274 2.08 14.33 -9.66
CA LEU A 274 2.44 15.27 -8.60
C LEU A 274 1.42 15.28 -7.46
N PHE A 275 0.13 15.30 -7.79
CA PHE A 275 -0.95 15.21 -6.81
C PHE A 275 -0.88 13.89 -6.02
N GLU A 276 -0.69 12.76 -6.71
CA GLU A 276 -0.49 11.45 -6.08
C GLU A 276 0.71 11.48 -5.12
N GLY A 277 1.84 12.09 -5.52
CA GLY A 277 2.99 12.26 -4.64
C GLY A 277 2.71 13.06 -3.37
N TYR A 278 1.95 14.16 -3.45
CA TYR A 278 1.53 14.91 -2.26
C TYR A 278 0.57 14.12 -1.38
N ARG A 279 -0.35 13.36 -1.99
CA ARG A 279 -1.26 12.48 -1.27
C ARG A 279 -0.49 11.41 -0.48
N GLU A 280 0.51 10.78 -1.07
CA GLU A 280 1.35 9.80 -0.37
C GLU A 280 2.10 10.42 0.83
N TYR A 281 2.52 11.70 0.74
CA TYR A 281 3.07 12.41 1.92
C TYR A 281 2.03 12.65 3.01
N ILE A 282 0.78 12.93 2.66
CA ILE A 282 -0.31 13.06 3.65
C ILE A 282 -0.52 11.70 4.34
N TYR A 283 -0.55 10.60 3.59
CA TYR A 283 -0.65 9.26 4.17
C TYR A 283 0.52 8.93 5.09
N LEU A 284 1.75 9.31 4.69
CA LEU A 284 2.92 9.15 5.53
C LEU A 284 2.76 9.89 6.86
N LEU A 285 2.31 11.15 6.84
CA LEU A 285 2.11 11.93 8.05
C LEU A 285 1.06 11.30 8.97
N LEU A 286 -0.09 10.89 8.41
CA LEU A 286 -1.15 10.24 9.18
C LEU A 286 -0.66 8.92 9.80
N ASN A 287 0.02 8.08 9.02
CA ASN A 287 0.55 6.80 9.54
C ASN A 287 1.72 7.01 10.52
N PHE A 288 2.50 8.08 10.39
CA PHE A 288 3.54 8.43 11.36
C PHE A 288 2.94 8.82 12.72
N PHE A 289 1.87 9.61 12.72
CA PHE A 289 1.15 9.95 13.97
C PHE A 289 0.46 8.72 14.58
N ALA A 290 -0.10 7.84 13.74
CA ALA A 290 -0.65 6.58 14.21
C ALA A 290 0.40 5.67 14.85
N PHE A 291 1.52 5.46 14.16
CA PHE A 291 2.68 4.74 14.67
C PHE A 291 3.12 5.29 16.02
N TYR A 292 3.29 6.63 16.12
CA TYR A 292 3.67 7.27 17.38
C TYR A 292 2.65 6.99 18.49
N GLY A 293 1.34 7.10 18.18
CA GLY A 293 0.27 6.89 19.13
C GLY A 293 0.31 5.51 19.81
N TYR A 294 0.42 4.43 19.02
CA TYR A 294 0.49 3.07 19.58
C TYR A 294 1.87 2.71 20.14
N MET A 295 2.94 3.33 19.62
CA MET A 295 4.27 3.20 20.22
C MET A 295 4.27 3.71 21.67
N VAL A 296 3.55 4.80 21.97
CA VAL A 296 3.43 5.33 23.33
C VAL A 296 2.84 4.28 24.29
N CYS A 297 1.80 3.53 23.88
CA CYS A 297 1.22 2.46 24.70
C CYS A 297 2.23 1.37 25.06
N ILE A 298 3.08 0.99 24.10
CA ILE A 298 4.15 0.00 24.30
C ILE A 298 5.20 0.53 25.28
N LEU A 299 5.59 1.80 25.12
CA LEU A 299 6.56 2.43 26.01
C LEU A 299 6.03 2.53 27.44
N VAL A 300 4.80 3.01 27.62
CA VAL A 300 4.16 3.09 28.95
C VAL A 300 4.09 1.72 29.62
N PHE A 301 3.77 0.66 28.87
CA PHE A 301 3.75 -0.70 29.41
C PHE A 301 5.11 -1.18 29.92
N TYR A 302 6.18 -1.02 29.13
CA TYR A 302 7.51 -1.49 29.52
C TYR A 302 8.24 -0.57 30.51
N PHE A 303 7.85 0.70 30.57
CA PHE A 303 8.42 1.70 31.45
C PHE A 303 7.38 2.18 32.48
N GLN A 304 6.71 1.23 33.13
CA GLN A 304 5.59 1.52 34.04
C GLN A 304 5.99 2.38 35.25
N ASP A 305 7.21 2.21 35.76
CA ASP A 305 7.73 2.99 36.89
C ASP A 305 8.24 4.35 36.41
N GLU A 306 7.41 5.39 36.57
CA GLU A 306 7.70 6.77 36.14
C GLU A 306 8.98 7.36 36.77
N GLU A 307 9.34 6.92 37.98
CA GLU A 307 10.51 7.45 38.70
C GLU A 307 11.83 6.93 38.11
N SER A 308 11.82 5.71 37.57
CA SER A 308 13.00 5.08 36.95
C SER A 308 13.08 5.26 35.43
N GLN A 309 12.14 6.00 34.83
CA GLN A 309 12.15 6.24 33.38
C GLN A 309 13.39 7.02 32.92
N PRO A 310 14.13 6.50 31.93
CA PRO A 310 15.20 7.26 31.29
C PRO A 310 14.69 8.57 30.69
N ALA A 311 15.51 9.62 30.70
CA ALA A 311 15.11 10.95 30.22
C ALA A 311 14.62 10.95 28.75
N TYR A 312 15.16 10.08 27.89
CA TYR A 312 14.72 9.98 26.51
C TYR A 312 13.32 9.34 26.38
N ILE A 313 12.95 8.41 27.27
CA ILE A 313 11.58 7.86 27.35
C ILE A 313 10.63 8.96 27.78
N ARG A 314 10.96 9.67 28.88
CA ARG A 314 10.15 10.79 29.37
C ARG A 314 9.95 11.86 28.29
N ALA A 315 10.98 12.19 27.53
CA ALA A 315 10.87 13.13 26.42
C ALA A 315 9.95 12.61 25.30
N MET A 316 10.03 11.32 24.96
CA MET A 316 9.10 10.70 23.99
C MET A 316 7.66 10.64 24.50
N LEU A 317 7.43 10.61 25.81
CA LEU A 317 6.11 10.70 26.44
C LEU A 317 5.67 12.15 26.73
N PHE A 318 6.39 13.14 26.17
CA PHE A 318 6.18 14.57 26.43
C PHE A 318 6.19 14.98 27.92
N TYR A 319 6.90 14.22 28.75
CA TYR A 319 6.93 14.37 30.21
C TYR A 319 5.55 14.30 30.87
N LEU A 320 4.57 13.70 30.20
CA LEU A 320 3.25 13.42 30.78
C LEU A 320 3.33 12.20 31.70
N PRO A 321 2.46 12.12 32.73
CA PRO A 321 2.22 10.87 33.44
C PRO A 321 1.82 9.76 32.48
N ASN A 322 2.15 8.51 32.81
CA ASN A 322 1.95 7.34 31.96
C ASN A 322 0.49 7.19 31.49
N GLY A 323 -0.48 7.43 32.39
CA GLY A 323 -1.90 7.35 32.04
C GLY A 323 -2.33 8.41 31.01
N ASP A 324 -1.84 9.64 31.15
CA ASP A 324 -2.14 10.73 30.22
C ASP A 324 -1.44 10.53 28.87
N ALA A 325 -0.20 10.04 28.90
CA ALA A 325 0.57 9.71 27.71
C ALA A 325 -0.11 8.58 26.92
N ASP A 326 -0.49 7.49 27.58
CA ASP A 326 -1.18 6.35 26.96
C ASP A 326 -2.52 6.77 26.34
N TRP A 327 -3.32 7.55 27.07
CA TRP A 327 -4.57 8.08 26.55
C TRP A 327 -4.35 8.98 25.32
N LEU A 328 -3.41 9.93 25.40
CA LEU A 328 -3.09 10.85 24.31
C LEU A 328 -2.58 10.09 23.08
N GLY A 329 -1.70 9.12 23.29
CA GLY A 329 -1.16 8.26 22.24
C GLY A 329 -2.27 7.52 21.49
N ASN A 330 -3.11 6.79 22.22
CA ASN A 330 -4.27 6.09 21.66
C ASN A 330 -5.21 7.05 20.91
N ALA A 331 -5.52 8.21 21.49
CA ALA A 331 -6.41 9.21 20.88
C ALA A 331 -5.85 9.77 19.56
N VAL A 332 -4.56 10.13 19.53
CA VAL A 332 -3.89 10.62 18.32
C VAL A 332 -3.84 9.52 17.25
N GLY A 333 -3.53 8.29 17.64
CA GLY A 333 -3.42 7.20 16.69
C GLY A 333 -4.74 6.80 16.05
N ASP A 334 -5.78 6.63 16.86
CA ASP A 334 -7.12 6.34 16.36
C ASP A 334 -7.66 7.48 15.50
N PHE A 335 -7.41 8.74 15.87
CA PHE A 335 -7.83 9.89 15.06
C PHE A 335 -7.11 9.93 13.70
N ALA A 336 -5.78 9.76 13.68
CA ALA A 336 -5.01 9.78 12.44
C ALA A 336 -5.45 8.69 11.46
N TRP A 337 -5.67 7.47 11.96
CA TRP A 337 -6.22 6.37 11.17
C TRP A 337 -7.71 6.50 10.85
N THR A 338 -8.46 7.37 11.54
CA THR A 338 -9.83 7.75 11.16
C THR A 338 -9.83 8.71 9.96
N VAL A 339 -8.89 9.64 9.92
CA VAL A 339 -8.79 10.65 8.84
C VAL A 339 -8.30 10.02 7.53
N GLU A 340 -7.37 9.06 7.60
CA GLU A 340 -6.76 8.44 6.41
C GLU A 340 -7.78 7.89 5.39
N PRO A 341 -8.79 7.07 5.77
CA PRO A 341 -9.83 6.61 4.86
C PRO A 341 -10.58 7.72 4.12
N ILE A 342 -10.79 8.88 4.76
CA ILE A 342 -11.46 10.02 4.13
C ILE A 342 -10.60 10.53 2.97
N VAL A 343 -9.29 10.61 3.16
CA VAL A 343 -8.35 11.01 2.10
C VAL A 343 -8.35 9.98 0.97
N ILE A 344 -8.38 8.68 1.29
CA ILE A 344 -8.47 7.59 0.29
C ILE A 344 -9.74 7.71 -0.55
N LEU A 345 -10.90 7.89 0.09
CA LEU A 345 -12.20 7.93 -0.59
C LEU A 345 -12.40 9.21 -1.41
N THR A 346 -11.82 10.34 -0.99
CA THR A 346 -11.95 11.62 -1.70
C THR A 346 -10.95 11.79 -2.84
N SER A 347 -9.82 11.09 -2.82
CA SER A 347 -8.75 11.24 -3.82
C SER A 347 -9.17 10.98 -5.26
N PRO A 348 -9.94 9.92 -5.58
CA PRO A 348 -10.44 9.70 -6.94
C PRO A 348 -11.32 10.84 -7.46
N LEU A 349 -12.08 11.52 -6.59
CA LEU A 349 -12.92 12.65 -6.97
C LEU A 349 -12.06 13.85 -7.40
N ILE A 350 -10.99 14.13 -6.65
CA ILE A 350 -10.04 15.19 -6.97
C ILE A 350 -9.29 14.87 -8.27
N ALA A 351 -8.76 13.65 -8.40
CA ALA A 351 -8.06 13.22 -9.61
C ALA A 351 -8.96 13.28 -10.86
N ASN A 352 -10.24 12.89 -10.73
CA ASN A 352 -11.21 13.00 -11.82
C ASN A 352 -11.55 14.47 -12.16
N ALA A 353 -11.62 15.35 -11.16
CA ALA A 353 -11.83 16.78 -11.39
C ALA A 353 -10.63 17.45 -12.12
N MET A 354 -9.43 16.88 -12.00
CA MET A 354 -8.24 17.35 -12.71
C MET A 354 -8.21 16.94 -14.19
N LYS A 355 -9.01 15.95 -14.61
CA LYS A 355 -9.03 15.48 -16.01
C LYS A 355 -9.47 16.61 -16.95
N PRO A 356 -8.82 16.78 -18.12
CA PRO A 356 -9.25 17.78 -19.08
C PRO A 356 -10.69 17.48 -19.49
N LYS A 357 -11.56 18.49 -19.37
CA LYS A 357 -12.93 18.38 -19.89
C LYS A 357 -12.82 18.13 -21.39
N LYS A 358 -13.29 16.97 -21.87
CA LYS A 358 -13.43 16.73 -23.31
C LYS A 358 -14.28 17.88 -23.85
N LEU A 359 -13.68 18.75 -24.66
CA LEU A 359 -14.44 19.73 -25.44
C LEU A 359 -15.43 18.91 -26.24
N LYS A 360 -16.73 19.02 -25.92
CA LYS A 360 -17.78 18.43 -26.76
C LYS A 360 -17.56 19.05 -28.13
N ALA A 361 -17.12 18.25 -29.11
CA ALA A 361 -17.08 18.68 -30.48
C ALA A 361 -18.49 19.21 -30.80
N LYS A 362 -18.59 20.49 -31.14
CA LYS A 362 -19.84 21.01 -31.70
C LYS A 362 -20.09 20.19 -32.95
N VAL A 363 -21.10 19.33 -32.89
CA VAL A 363 -21.66 18.69 -34.09
C VAL A 363 -22.18 19.86 -34.93
N ALA A 364 -21.48 20.13 -36.03
CA ALA A 364 -21.85 21.14 -37.01
C ALA A 364 -22.98 20.62 -37.88
#